data_AF-A0A7S1ESA7-F1
#
_entry.id   AF-A0A7S1ESA7-F1
#
_cell.length_a   1.000
_cell.length_b   1.000
_cell.length_c   1.000
_cell.angle_alpha   90.00
_cell.angle_beta   90.00
_cell.angle_gamma   90.00
#
_symmetry.space_group_name_H-M   'P 1'
#
loop_
_entity.id
_entity.type
_entity.pdbx_description
1 polymer ?
#
loop_
_entity_poly.entity_id
_entity_poly.type
_entity_poly.pdbx_seq_one_letter_code
_entity_poly.pdbx_strand_id
1 'polypeptide(L)'
;ERQKQELRMKEEIEELMSNVEKLKVEAEKEKLHCESQILSSESEKEQLRILNEKVQVEYEECRKRLNEIEHELHKAEDEKSELSAKIQRLESDLEHANSKLLSAASGTSDPKVLRDSSATESGKTESTTNKSSQSSRSAHDLASLKVQQSRSVQEMERRIKQLETELLRNVNLLELSEKRIAELEPEAKRSRLATRAMTEMTKKLREMEKDTLQRLAQSEAELRIRAQQIKLLEEECARARANYITIRDRIFQYAKFENEDHTKSITSLDFTSRDSHTVSQQTENQEQDINEAQDDKKKKMKTVLEVIEHELKSASGESSALARDAFVAVRFTLSNVRGFVERRETVHIVGSDTVLGNWNLTASPAMKVVRSTGSDVVLCAEVLMPRAVANLEYKYAVECQDSTFMWESGSNRCFDLTDAPSSIEARDVWHG
;
A
#
# COMPACT_ATOMS: atom_id res chain seq x y z
N GLU A 1 35.31 43.45 -33.21
CA GLU A 1 33.94 43.09 -32.77
C GLU A 1 33.60 41.63 -33.03
N ARG A 2 33.76 41.09 -34.26
CA ARG A 2 33.57 39.64 -34.56
C ARG A 2 34.22 38.67 -33.58
N GLN A 3 35.53 38.80 -33.34
CA GLN A 3 36.24 37.96 -32.39
C GLN A 3 35.65 38.05 -30.96
N LYS A 4 35.13 39.23 -30.58
CA LYS A 4 34.49 39.45 -29.28
C LYS A 4 33.13 38.74 -29.19
N GLN A 5 32.37 38.68 -30.28
CA GLN A 5 31.07 37.99 -30.33
C GLN A 5 31.24 36.47 -30.40
N GLU A 6 32.24 36.00 -31.15
CA GLU A 6 32.61 34.58 -31.19
C GLU A 6 33.10 34.09 -29.82
N LEU A 7 33.88 34.92 -29.10
CA LEU A 7 34.31 34.62 -27.73
C LEU A 7 33.10 34.50 -26.79
N ARG A 8 32.15 35.44 -26.84
CA ARG A 8 30.93 35.38 -26.00
C ARG A 8 30.09 34.13 -26.28
N MET A 9 29.91 33.75 -27.54
CA MET A 9 29.18 32.50 -27.87
C MET A 9 29.92 31.26 -27.37
N LYS A 10 31.26 31.23 -27.44
CA LYS A 10 32.04 30.12 -26.87
C LYS A 10 31.86 30.04 -25.36
N GLU A 11 31.93 31.18 -24.67
CA GLU A 11 31.69 31.27 -23.22
C GLU A 11 30.28 30.77 -22.85
N GLU A 12 29.24 31.18 -23.60
CA GLU A 12 27.84 30.76 -23.35
C GLU A 12 27.62 29.26 -23.62
N ILE A 13 28.23 28.70 -24.67
CA ILE A 13 28.21 27.24 -24.94
C ILE A 13 28.92 26.48 -23.83
N GLU A 14 30.06 26.98 -23.35
CA GLU A 14 30.84 26.35 -22.28
C GLU A 14 30.10 26.38 -20.94
N GLU A 15 29.40 27.49 -20.63
CA GLU A 15 28.50 27.59 -19.48
C GLU A 15 27.33 26.61 -19.57
N LEU A 16 26.67 26.52 -20.73
CA LEU A 16 25.58 25.56 -20.95
C LEU A 16 26.05 24.10 -20.80
N MET A 17 27.21 23.75 -21.36
CA MET A 17 27.79 22.42 -21.22
C MET A 17 28.13 22.10 -19.76
N SER A 18 28.67 23.07 -19.02
CA SER A 18 28.95 22.94 -17.58
C SER A 18 27.66 22.69 -16.78
N ASN A 19 26.58 23.41 -17.09
CA ASN A 19 25.27 23.22 -16.46
C ASN A 19 24.66 21.85 -16.77
N VAL A 20 24.78 21.37 -18.01
CA VAL A 20 24.33 20.02 -18.39
C VAL A 20 25.09 18.94 -17.62
N GLU A 21 26.42 19.07 -17.50
CA GLU A 21 27.22 18.09 -16.76
C GLU A 21 26.88 18.10 -15.26
N LYS A 22 26.63 19.27 -14.68
CA LYS A 22 26.18 19.40 -13.29
C LYS A 22 24.82 18.73 -13.05
N LEU A 23 23.85 18.96 -13.94
CA LEU A 23 22.53 18.32 -13.86
C LEU A 23 22.62 16.80 -14.02
N LYS A 24 23.52 16.32 -14.89
CA LYS A 24 23.77 14.89 -15.07
C LYS A 24 24.32 14.24 -13.80
N VAL A 25 25.29 14.87 -13.15
CA VAL A 25 25.86 14.41 -11.88
C VAL A 25 24.80 14.41 -10.77
N GLU A 26 23.96 15.44 -10.71
CA GLU A 26 22.88 15.54 -9.72
C GLU A 26 21.82 14.45 -9.94
N ALA A 27 21.42 14.20 -11.19
CA ALA A 27 20.52 13.11 -11.55
C ALA A 27 21.11 11.73 -11.20
N GLU A 28 22.41 11.52 -11.42
CA GLU A 28 23.08 10.26 -11.07
C GLU A 28 23.18 10.05 -9.56
N LYS A 29 23.40 11.11 -8.79
CA LYS A 29 23.39 11.07 -7.31
C LYS A 29 22.01 10.72 -6.77
N GLU A 30 20.95 11.33 -7.32
CA GLU A 30 19.58 11.02 -6.92
C GLU A 30 19.19 9.59 -7.30
N LYS A 31 19.59 9.11 -8.49
CA LYS A 31 19.42 7.71 -8.89
C LYS A 31 20.05 6.76 -7.88
N LEU A 32 21.32 6.97 -7.49
CA LEU A 32 22.00 6.14 -6.50
C LEU A 32 21.31 6.21 -5.13
N HIS A 33 20.78 7.37 -4.74
CA HIS A 33 20.00 7.51 -3.51
C HIS A 33 18.72 6.68 -3.54
N CYS A 34 17.96 6.73 -4.65
CA CYS A 34 16.77 5.90 -4.84
C CYS A 34 17.12 4.41 -4.83
N GLU A 35 18.18 3.98 -5.53
CA GLU A 35 18.65 2.59 -5.52
C GLU A 35 19.01 2.11 -4.11
N SER A 36 19.67 2.95 -3.30
CA SER A 36 19.97 2.63 -1.90
C SER A 36 18.71 2.50 -1.03
N GLN A 37 17.69 3.33 -1.25
CA GLN A 37 16.42 3.24 -0.52
C GLN A 37 15.65 1.97 -0.92
N ILE A 38 15.68 1.59 -2.19
CA ILE A 38 15.06 0.35 -2.69
C ILE A 38 15.72 -0.86 -2.03
N LEU A 39 17.06 -0.94 -2.02
CA LEU A 39 17.79 -2.04 -1.37
C LEU A 39 17.49 -2.14 0.14
N SER A 40 17.37 -1.00 0.82
CA SER A 40 16.98 -0.98 2.25
C SER A 40 15.56 -1.53 2.44
N SER A 41 14.61 -1.11 1.60
CA SER A 41 13.23 -1.58 1.66
C SER A 41 13.10 -3.07 1.30
N GLU A 42 13.88 -3.56 0.34
CA GLU A 42 13.94 -4.99 0.00
C GLU A 42 14.49 -5.84 1.15
N SER A 43 15.51 -5.33 1.87
CA SER A 43 16.03 -6.00 3.07
C SER A 43 14.98 -6.09 4.17
N GLU A 44 14.23 -5.02 4.43
CA GLU A 44 13.12 -5.03 5.40
C GLU A 44 12.00 -5.99 4.99
N LYS A 45 11.64 -6.04 3.70
CA LYS A 45 10.67 -6.99 3.15
C LYS A 45 11.11 -8.43 3.37
N GLU A 46 12.38 -8.76 3.14
CA GLU A 46 12.90 -10.11 3.37
C GLU A 46 12.91 -10.49 4.86
N GLN A 47 13.28 -9.55 5.75
CA GLN A 47 13.20 -9.78 7.20
C GLN A 47 11.77 -10.09 7.65
N LEU A 48 10.78 -9.34 7.14
CA LEU A 48 9.37 -9.60 7.42
C LEU A 48 8.88 -10.92 6.82
N ARG A 49 9.36 -11.30 5.63
CA ARG A 49 9.07 -12.58 4.99
C ARG A 49 9.54 -13.75 5.86
N ILE A 50 10.78 -13.69 6.35
CA ILE A 50 11.36 -14.69 7.26
C ILE A 50 10.57 -14.76 8.56
N LEU A 51 10.19 -13.60 9.13
CA LEU A 51 9.39 -13.57 10.35
C LEU A 51 8.00 -14.19 10.13
N ASN A 52 7.33 -13.89 9.02
CA ASN A 52 6.04 -14.47 8.67
C ASN A 52 6.13 -15.99 8.49
N GLU A 53 7.18 -16.50 7.85
CA GLU A 53 7.41 -17.94 7.69
C GLU A 53 7.60 -18.63 9.05
N LYS A 54 8.36 -18.03 9.98
CA LYS A 54 8.49 -18.54 11.36
C LYS A 54 7.16 -18.62 12.09
N VAL A 55 6.36 -17.54 12.03
CA VAL A 55 5.05 -17.52 12.70
C VAL A 55 4.08 -18.52 12.05
N GLN A 56 4.15 -18.72 10.74
CA GLN A 56 3.35 -19.71 10.04
C GLN A 56 3.71 -21.15 10.45
N VAL A 57 5.01 -21.45 10.63
CA VAL A 57 5.47 -22.75 11.16
C VAL A 57 4.93 -22.98 12.57
N GLU A 58 5.05 -21.99 13.46
CA GLU A 58 4.52 -22.08 14.84
C GLU A 58 2.98 -22.26 14.84
N TYR A 59 2.27 -21.55 13.97
CA TYR A 59 0.82 -21.68 13.81
C TYR A 59 0.41 -23.10 13.38
N GLU A 60 1.12 -23.69 12.41
CA GLU A 60 0.86 -25.05 11.94
C GLU A 60 1.14 -26.09 13.03
N GLU A 61 2.18 -25.89 13.85
CA GLU A 61 2.44 -26.74 15.00
C GLU A 61 1.32 -26.65 16.06
N CYS A 62 0.89 -25.44 16.41
CA CYS A 62 -0.25 -25.22 17.30
C CYS A 62 -1.54 -25.85 16.75
N ARG A 63 -1.78 -25.76 15.44
CA ARG A 63 -2.95 -26.35 14.80
C ARG A 63 -2.93 -27.88 14.88
N LYS A 64 -1.77 -28.51 14.68
CA LYS A 64 -1.62 -29.98 14.85
C LYS A 64 -1.93 -30.40 16.27
N ARG A 65 -1.38 -29.70 17.28
CA ARG A 65 -1.67 -29.97 18.70
C ARG A 65 -3.15 -29.82 19.02
N LEU A 66 -3.82 -28.81 18.48
CA LEU A 66 -5.25 -28.61 18.65
C LEU A 66 -6.06 -29.79 18.09
N ASN A 67 -5.74 -30.26 16.89
CA ASN A 67 -6.41 -31.43 16.30
C ASN A 67 -6.19 -32.72 17.10
N GLU A 68 -4.99 -32.90 17.67
CA GLU A 68 -4.70 -34.03 18.58
C GLU A 68 -5.57 -33.97 19.83
N ILE A 69 -5.71 -32.78 20.44
CA ILE A 69 -6.58 -32.55 21.59
C ILE A 69 -8.05 -32.82 21.24
N GLU A 70 -8.54 -32.33 20.10
CA GLU A 70 -9.92 -32.56 19.66
C GLU A 70 -10.21 -34.06 19.45
N HIS A 71 -9.25 -34.79 18.88
CA HIS A 71 -9.35 -36.24 18.75
C HIS A 71 -9.39 -36.94 20.12
N GLU A 72 -8.54 -36.54 21.07
CA GLU A 72 -8.58 -37.09 22.44
C GLU A 72 -9.91 -36.79 23.15
N LEU A 73 -10.48 -35.59 22.92
CA LEU A 73 -11.76 -35.19 23.48
C LEU A 73 -12.92 -36.05 22.95
N HIS A 74 -13.00 -36.24 21.63
CA HIS A 74 -14.02 -37.12 21.05
C HIS A 74 -13.91 -38.57 21.54
N LYS A 75 -12.69 -39.09 21.67
CA LYS A 75 -12.47 -40.41 22.27
C LYS A 75 -13.02 -40.49 23.70
N ALA A 76 -12.80 -39.44 24.51
CA ALA A 76 -13.33 -39.38 25.87
C ALA A 76 -14.87 -39.27 25.90
N GLU A 77 -15.48 -38.57 24.94
CA GLU A 77 -16.94 -38.48 24.81
C GLU A 77 -17.58 -39.84 24.43
N ASP A 78 -16.93 -40.60 23.56
CA ASP A 78 -17.34 -41.96 23.21
C ASP A 78 -17.26 -42.89 24.42
N GLU A 79 -16.16 -42.86 25.18
CA GLU A 79 -15.99 -43.62 26.41
C GLU A 79 -17.05 -43.24 27.46
N LYS A 80 -17.36 -41.94 27.60
CA LYS A 80 -18.44 -41.45 28.47
C LYS A 80 -19.80 -41.97 28.03
N SER A 81 -20.08 -42.00 26.73
CA SER A 81 -21.35 -42.50 26.18
C SER A 81 -21.51 -44.01 26.41
N GLU A 82 -20.43 -44.78 26.25
CA GLU A 82 -20.43 -46.22 26.56
C GLU A 82 -20.69 -46.48 28.05
N LEU A 83 -20.05 -45.71 28.93
CA LEU A 83 -20.27 -45.80 30.38
C LEU A 83 -21.72 -45.41 30.75
N SER A 84 -22.27 -44.36 30.16
CA SER A 84 -23.66 -43.96 30.38
C SER A 84 -24.65 -45.04 29.95
N ALA A 85 -24.41 -45.71 28.81
CA ALA A 85 -25.23 -46.82 28.36
C ALA A 85 -25.12 -48.05 29.28
N LYS A 86 -23.93 -48.32 29.84
CA LYS A 86 -23.76 -49.36 30.87
C LYS A 86 -24.59 -49.03 32.10
N ILE A 87 -24.51 -47.81 32.61
CA ILE A 87 -25.29 -47.37 33.79
C ILE A 87 -26.79 -47.58 33.56
N GLN A 88 -27.35 -47.15 32.43
CA GLN A 88 -28.78 -47.33 32.12
C GLN A 88 -29.21 -48.81 32.09
N ARG A 89 -28.37 -49.71 31.57
CA ARG A 89 -28.66 -51.15 31.61
C ARG A 89 -28.70 -51.66 33.05
N LEU A 90 -27.78 -51.21 33.89
CA LEU A 90 -27.73 -51.62 35.29
C LEU A 90 -28.93 -51.09 36.09
N GLU A 91 -29.38 -49.87 35.81
CA GLU A 91 -30.61 -49.31 36.38
C GLU A 91 -31.84 -50.14 35.97
N SER A 92 -31.98 -50.47 34.69
CA SER A 92 -33.09 -51.30 34.19
C SER A 92 -33.09 -52.72 34.79
N ASP A 93 -31.91 -53.34 34.94
CA ASP A 93 -31.78 -54.66 35.58
C ASP A 93 -32.21 -54.61 37.05
N LEU A 94 -31.87 -53.52 37.75
CA LEU A 94 -32.21 -53.30 39.15
C LEU A 94 -33.72 -53.07 39.33
N GLU A 95 -34.35 -52.28 38.45
CA GLU A 95 -35.81 -52.09 38.44
C GLU A 95 -36.56 -53.41 38.18
N HIS A 96 -36.06 -54.23 37.25
CA HIS A 96 -36.62 -55.54 36.95
C HIS A 96 -36.50 -56.50 38.14
N ALA A 97 -35.34 -56.52 38.82
CA ALA A 97 -35.12 -57.31 40.03
C ALA A 97 -36.05 -56.88 41.17
N ASN A 98 -36.22 -55.57 41.39
CA ASN A 98 -37.15 -55.03 42.39
C ASN A 98 -38.60 -55.39 42.09
N SER A 99 -39.03 -55.30 40.83
CA SER A 99 -40.37 -55.69 40.40
C SER A 99 -40.64 -57.18 40.65
N LYS A 100 -39.67 -58.05 40.37
CA LYS A 100 -39.76 -59.49 40.69
C LYS A 100 -39.91 -59.73 42.19
N LEU A 101 -39.13 -59.05 43.03
CA LEU A 101 -39.24 -59.18 44.49
C LEU A 101 -40.61 -58.73 45.03
N LEU A 102 -41.14 -57.62 44.53
CA LEU A 102 -42.48 -57.13 44.87
C LEU A 102 -43.57 -58.14 44.48
N SER A 103 -43.50 -58.71 43.27
CA SER A 103 -44.46 -59.73 42.82
C SER A 103 -44.41 -60.99 43.69
N ALA A 104 -43.21 -61.45 44.07
CA ALA A 104 -43.03 -62.61 44.95
C ALA A 104 -43.57 -62.37 46.37
N ALA A 105 -43.46 -61.14 46.89
CA ALA A 105 -44.01 -60.76 48.19
C ALA A 105 -45.55 -60.70 48.19
N SER A 106 -46.17 -60.25 47.09
CA SER A 106 -47.64 -60.13 46.97
C SER A 106 -48.38 -61.46 46.74
N GLY A 107 -47.67 -62.55 46.39
CA GLY A 107 -48.26 -63.86 46.09
C GLY A 107 -48.64 -64.73 47.30
N THR A 108 -48.75 -64.18 48.51
CA THR A 108 -49.00 -64.97 49.74
C THR A 108 -50.27 -64.62 50.52
N SER A 109 -51.14 -63.74 50.01
CA SER A 109 -52.46 -63.50 50.63
C SER A 109 -53.58 -64.15 49.82
N ASP A 110 -54.01 -65.33 50.27
CA ASP A 110 -55.22 -66.04 49.85
C ASP A 110 -56.42 -65.38 50.57
N PRO A 111 -57.29 -64.56 49.92
CA PRO A 111 -58.47 -63.99 50.56
C PRO A 111 -59.68 -64.81 50.12
N LYS A 112 -60.00 -65.89 50.85
CA LYS A 112 -61.22 -66.67 50.62
C LYS A 112 -62.36 -66.16 51.52
N VAL A 113 -63.29 -65.39 50.96
CA VAL A 113 -64.62 -65.12 51.52
C VAL A 113 -65.70 -65.15 50.43
N LEU A 114 -66.71 -66.00 50.67
CA LEU A 114 -68.15 -65.99 50.26
C LEU A 114 -68.62 -65.90 48.78
N ARG A 115 -69.48 -66.89 48.42
CA ARG A 115 -70.75 -66.88 47.63
C ARG A 115 -70.73 -66.32 46.19
N ASP A 116 -71.46 -66.81 45.17
CA ASP A 116 -72.59 -67.74 45.02
C ASP A 116 -72.65 -68.28 43.55
N SER A 117 -73.12 -69.52 43.40
CA SER A 117 -74.03 -70.10 42.39
C SER A 117 -73.90 -69.94 40.85
N SER A 118 -73.82 -71.12 40.19
CA SER A 118 -74.52 -71.63 38.96
C SER A 118 -73.55 -72.27 37.95
N ALA A 119 -73.43 -73.62 37.95
CA ALA A 119 -74.10 -74.59 37.05
C ALA A 119 -73.72 -74.38 35.56
N THR A 120 -73.04 -75.29 34.84
CA THR A 120 -73.33 -76.72 34.64
C THR A 120 -72.11 -77.51 34.09
N GLU A 121 -71.96 -78.76 34.57
CA GLU A 121 -71.62 -80.05 33.89
C GLU A 121 -70.66 -80.06 32.67
N SER A 122 -69.69 -80.98 32.49
CA SER A 122 -69.63 -82.40 32.89
C SER A 122 -68.23 -83.01 32.64
N GLY A 123 -67.86 -84.02 33.45
CA GLY A 123 -66.93 -85.11 33.09
C GLY A 123 -65.62 -85.18 33.91
N LYS A 124 -65.63 -85.77 35.13
CA LYS A 124 -65.22 -87.18 35.47
C LYS A 124 -63.76 -87.52 35.09
N THR A 125 -62.87 -88.11 35.88
CA THR A 125 -62.73 -88.74 37.23
C THR A 125 -61.22 -89.11 37.27
N GLU A 126 -60.42 -89.11 38.33
CA GLU A 126 -60.55 -89.93 39.55
C GLU A 126 -59.30 -89.75 40.45
N SER A 127 -59.50 -89.85 41.77
CA SER A 127 -58.57 -90.37 42.81
C SER A 127 -57.37 -89.51 43.27
N THR A 128 -56.93 -89.45 44.53
CA THR A 128 -57.38 -90.00 45.82
C THR A 128 -56.58 -89.32 46.95
N THR A 129 -57.23 -89.05 48.09
CA THR A 129 -56.71 -89.05 49.47
C THR A 129 -55.30 -88.52 49.80
N ASN A 130 -55.21 -87.39 50.55
CA ASN A 130 -54.59 -87.38 51.89
C ASN A 130 -54.63 -85.97 52.54
N LYS A 131 -55.51 -85.81 53.53
CA LYS A 131 -55.46 -84.76 54.55
C LYS A 131 -54.84 -85.35 55.81
N SER A 132 -53.56 -85.07 56.06
CA SER A 132 -52.97 -84.96 57.42
C SER A 132 -51.45 -84.77 57.32
N SER A 133 -50.95 -83.61 56.89
CA SER A 133 -49.55 -83.17 57.04
C SER A 133 -49.35 -81.74 56.50
N GLN A 134 -50.16 -80.77 56.92
CA GLN A 134 -50.13 -79.41 56.34
C GLN A 134 -49.74 -78.30 57.31
N SER A 135 -49.36 -78.63 58.56
CA SER A 135 -48.90 -77.64 59.54
C SER A 135 -47.38 -77.56 59.70
N SER A 136 -46.61 -78.55 59.21
CA SER A 136 -45.14 -78.60 59.35
C SER A 136 -44.36 -78.34 58.05
N ARG A 137 -44.99 -78.40 56.86
CA ARG A 137 -44.36 -78.01 55.58
C ARG A 137 -44.34 -76.49 55.37
N SER A 138 -45.37 -75.79 55.86
CA SER A 138 -45.46 -74.31 55.83
C SER A 138 -44.25 -73.62 56.51
N ALA A 139 -43.77 -74.15 57.64
CA ALA A 139 -42.62 -73.56 58.34
C ALA A 139 -41.29 -73.75 57.59
N HIS A 140 -41.11 -74.89 56.90
CA HIS A 140 -39.90 -75.16 56.10
C HIS A 140 -39.88 -74.33 54.81
N ASP A 141 -41.03 -74.18 54.15
CA ASP A 141 -41.15 -73.34 52.95
C ASP A 141 -40.96 -71.86 53.29
N LEU A 142 -41.48 -71.40 54.44
CA LEU A 142 -41.26 -70.05 54.93
C LEU A 142 -39.79 -69.78 55.30
N ALA A 143 -39.11 -70.78 55.88
CA ALA A 143 -37.68 -70.69 56.19
C ALA A 143 -36.82 -70.66 54.91
N SER A 144 -37.15 -71.48 53.91
CA SER A 144 -36.49 -71.49 52.61
C SER A 144 -36.68 -70.16 51.86
N LEU A 145 -37.89 -69.61 51.91
CA LEU A 145 -38.20 -68.29 51.34
C LEU A 145 -37.42 -67.18 52.02
N LYS A 146 -37.31 -67.19 53.36
CA LYS A 146 -36.48 -66.23 54.11
C LYS A 146 -35.01 -66.34 53.75
N VAL A 147 -34.48 -67.55 53.55
CA VAL A 147 -33.09 -67.74 53.12
C VAL A 147 -32.87 -67.23 51.69
N GLN A 148 -33.82 -67.48 50.78
CA GLN A 148 -33.75 -66.98 49.40
C GLN A 148 -33.86 -65.44 49.36
N GLN A 149 -34.74 -64.85 50.17
CA GLN A 149 -34.87 -63.41 50.31
C GLN A 149 -33.59 -62.79 50.89
N SER A 150 -33.01 -63.37 51.93
CA SER A 150 -31.72 -62.92 52.48
C SER A 150 -30.58 -62.99 51.46
N ARG A 151 -30.54 -64.03 50.61
CA ARG A 151 -29.53 -64.12 49.52
C ARG A 151 -29.72 -63.05 48.47
N SER A 152 -30.97 -62.79 48.07
CA SER A 152 -31.30 -61.74 47.10
C SER A 152 -30.96 -60.34 47.65
N VAL A 153 -31.25 -60.09 48.93
CA VAL A 153 -30.86 -58.83 49.59
C VAL A 153 -29.34 -58.66 49.62
N GLN A 154 -28.60 -59.71 50.00
CA GLN A 154 -27.12 -59.66 49.98
C GLN A 154 -26.53 -59.44 48.58
N GLU A 155 -27.17 -59.99 47.55
CA GLU A 155 -26.75 -59.78 46.16
C GLU A 155 -27.02 -58.34 45.69
N MET A 156 -28.19 -57.80 46.02
CA MET A 156 -28.49 -56.38 45.77
C MET A 156 -27.54 -55.44 46.51
N GLU A 157 -27.21 -55.72 47.77
CA GLU A 157 -26.23 -54.94 48.53
C GLU A 157 -24.83 -54.97 47.90
N ARG A 158 -24.39 -56.12 47.38
CA ARG A 158 -23.14 -56.21 46.62
C ARG A 158 -23.21 -55.39 45.32
N ARG A 159 -24.35 -55.43 44.64
CA ARG A 159 -24.54 -54.68 43.39
C ARG A 159 -24.56 -53.17 43.62
N ILE A 160 -25.22 -52.71 44.68
CA ILE A 160 -25.22 -51.30 45.11
C ILE A 160 -23.79 -50.86 45.41
N LYS A 161 -23.02 -51.62 46.19
CA LYS A 161 -21.60 -51.29 46.47
C LYS A 161 -20.76 -51.22 45.20
N GLN A 162 -20.99 -52.12 44.24
CA GLN A 162 -20.27 -52.08 42.96
C GLN A 162 -20.64 -50.82 42.16
N LEU A 163 -21.93 -50.49 42.07
CA LEU A 163 -22.40 -49.27 41.41
C LEU A 163 -21.86 -48.00 42.08
N GLU A 164 -21.79 -47.95 43.41
CA GLU A 164 -21.18 -46.85 44.16
C GLU A 164 -19.69 -46.69 43.80
N THR A 165 -18.93 -47.79 43.68
CA THR A 165 -17.52 -47.71 43.28
C THR A 165 -17.34 -47.28 41.81
N GLU A 166 -18.23 -47.71 40.91
CA GLU A 166 -18.20 -47.27 39.51
C GLU A 166 -18.60 -45.80 39.38
N LEU A 167 -19.61 -45.34 40.12
CA LEU A 167 -20.02 -43.95 40.17
C LEU A 167 -18.88 -43.07 40.67
N LEU A 168 -18.22 -43.46 41.76
CA LEU A 168 -17.06 -42.73 42.29
C LEU A 168 -15.91 -42.65 41.27
N ARG A 169 -15.64 -43.74 40.54
CA ARG A 169 -14.65 -43.75 39.46
C ARG A 169 -15.02 -42.78 38.33
N ASN A 170 -16.29 -42.71 37.95
CA ASN A 170 -16.76 -41.81 36.90
C ASN A 170 -16.73 -40.34 37.33
N VAL A 171 -17.07 -40.04 38.59
CA VAL A 171 -16.92 -38.69 39.16
C VAL A 171 -15.45 -38.25 39.11
N ASN A 172 -14.52 -39.12 39.51
CA ASN A 172 -13.09 -38.82 39.42
C ASN A 172 -12.62 -38.59 37.96
N LEU A 173 -13.14 -39.34 36.99
CA LEU A 173 -12.83 -39.12 35.57
C LEU A 173 -13.39 -37.80 35.04
N LEU A 174 -14.60 -37.40 35.46
CA LEU A 174 -15.17 -36.10 35.12
C LEU A 174 -14.34 -34.96 35.70
N GLU A 175 -13.96 -35.03 36.98
CA GLU A 175 -13.07 -34.04 37.60
C GLU A 175 -11.71 -33.93 36.90
N LEU A 176 -11.13 -35.06 36.46
CA LEU A 176 -9.91 -35.06 35.66
C LEU A 176 -10.11 -34.41 34.29
N SER A 177 -11.24 -34.67 33.62
CA SER A 177 -11.55 -34.05 32.33
C SER A 177 -11.78 -32.54 32.45
N GLU A 178 -12.46 -32.09 33.51
CA GLU A 178 -12.68 -30.66 33.79
C GLU A 178 -11.36 -29.94 34.07
N LYS A 179 -10.46 -30.57 34.85
CA LYS A 179 -9.10 -30.06 35.05
C LYS A 179 -8.33 -29.95 33.74
N ARG A 180 -8.43 -30.96 32.87
CA ARG A 180 -7.74 -30.94 31.56
C ARG A 180 -8.31 -29.88 30.62
N ILE A 181 -9.62 -29.66 30.61
CA ILE A 181 -10.25 -28.56 29.86
C ILE A 181 -9.74 -27.20 30.37
N ALA A 182 -9.68 -27.01 31.70
CA ALA A 182 -9.16 -25.80 32.31
C ALA A 182 -7.67 -25.54 31.99
N GLU A 183 -6.86 -26.60 31.88
CA GLU A 183 -5.45 -26.50 31.46
C GLU A 183 -5.29 -26.12 29.97
N LEU A 184 -6.22 -26.55 29.11
CA LEU A 184 -6.18 -26.31 27.65
C LEU A 184 -6.76 -24.95 27.24
N GLU A 185 -7.69 -24.39 28.01
CA GLU A 185 -8.30 -23.08 27.76
C GLU A 185 -7.28 -21.93 27.55
N PRO A 186 -6.22 -21.77 28.37
CA PRO A 186 -5.20 -20.75 28.14
C PRO A 186 -4.39 -21.00 26.86
N GLU A 187 -4.20 -22.24 26.42
CA GLU A 187 -3.53 -22.55 25.15
C GLU A 187 -4.41 -22.18 23.94
N ALA A 188 -5.71 -22.49 23.99
CA ALA A 188 -6.66 -22.03 22.98
C ALA A 188 -6.73 -20.49 22.90
N LYS A 189 -6.67 -19.79 24.05
CA LYS A 189 -6.62 -18.33 24.10
C LYS A 189 -5.33 -17.78 23.47
N ARG A 190 -4.17 -18.41 23.71
CA ARG A 190 -2.89 -18.07 23.07
C ARG A 190 -2.96 -18.26 21.55
N SER A 191 -3.52 -19.37 21.08
CA SER A 191 -3.72 -19.64 19.65
C SER A 191 -4.58 -18.56 18.96
N ARG A 192 -5.72 -18.18 19.57
CA ARG A 192 -6.57 -17.09 19.05
C ARG A 192 -5.85 -15.74 18.99
N LEU A 193 -5.03 -15.42 20.00
CA LEU A 193 -4.22 -14.20 20.00
C LEU A 193 -3.15 -14.23 18.90
N ALA A 194 -2.49 -15.37 18.69
CA ALA A 194 -1.51 -15.54 17.62
C ALA A 194 -2.16 -15.38 16.23
N THR A 195 -3.35 -15.95 16.00
CA THR A 195 -4.10 -15.75 14.75
C THR A 195 -4.42 -14.27 14.51
N ARG A 196 -4.90 -13.55 15.53
CA ARG A 196 -5.17 -12.11 15.41
C ARG A 196 -3.91 -11.30 15.10
N ALA A 197 -2.79 -11.62 15.76
CA ALA A 197 -1.51 -10.99 15.49
C ALA A 197 -1.03 -11.23 14.04
N MET A 198 -1.17 -12.45 13.52
CA MET A 198 -0.86 -12.76 12.12
C MET A 198 -1.74 -12.00 11.13
N THR A 199 -3.05 -11.89 11.40
CA THR A 199 -3.96 -11.14 10.53
C THR A 199 -3.62 -9.65 10.48
N GLU A 200 -3.27 -9.05 11.63
CA GLU A 200 -2.84 -7.65 11.70
C GLU A 200 -1.49 -7.44 11.01
N MET A 201 -0.52 -8.34 11.20
CA MET A 201 0.78 -8.29 10.52
C MET A 201 0.62 -8.41 9.00
N THR A 202 -0.24 -9.31 8.53
CA THR A 202 -0.55 -9.47 7.10
C THR A 202 -1.20 -8.20 6.52
N LYS A 203 -2.09 -7.56 7.28
CA LYS A 203 -2.71 -6.30 6.89
C LYS A 203 -1.66 -5.18 6.74
N LYS A 204 -0.80 -5.01 7.76
CA LYS A 204 0.31 -4.04 7.72
C LYS A 204 1.28 -4.27 6.56
N LEU A 205 1.57 -5.54 6.24
CA LEU A 205 2.41 -5.89 5.10
C LEU A 205 1.79 -5.42 3.77
N ARG A 206 0.48 -5.62 3.58
CA ARG A 206 -0.23 -5.15 2.37
C ARG A 206 -0.28 -3.62 2.28
N GLU A 207 -0.47 -2.93 3.41
CA GLU A 207 -0.44 -1.47 3.47
C GLU A 207 0.96 -0.94 3.10
N MET A 208 2.01 -1.50 3.69
CA MET A 208 3.40 -1.17 3.34
C MET A 208 3.71 -1.45 1.86
N GLU A 209 3.25 -2.58 1.32
CA GLU A 209 3.42 -2.92 -0.09
C GLU A 209 2.76 -1.88 -1.00
N LYS A 210 1.50 -1.50 -0.69
CA LYS A 210 0.77 -0.45 -1.40
C LYS A 210 1.52 0.89 -1.38
N ASP A 211 2.02 1.30 -0.21
CA ASP A 211 2.77 2.55 -0.06
C ASP A 211 4.10 2.53 -0.84
N THR A 212 4.78 1.38 -0.88
CA THR A 212 6.01 1.23 -1.69
C THR A 212 5.73 1.29 -3.18
N LEU A 213 4.66 0.64 -3.66
CA LEU A 213 4.27 0.69 -5.07
C LEU A 213 3.86 2.11 -5.49
N GLN A 214 3.18 2.83 -4.61
CA GLN A 214 2.78 4.22 -4.84
C GLN A 214 3.99 5.16 -4.93
N ARG A 215 4.97 5.02 -4.03
CA ARG A 215 6.23 5.78 -4.10
C ARG A 215 7.02 5.46 -5.37
N LEU A 216 7.08 4.19 -5.78
CA LEU A 216 7.72 3.80 -7.04
C LEU A 216 7.02 4.44 -8.24
N ALA A 217 5.69 4.41 -8.30
CA ALA A 217 4.93 5.03 -9.38
C ALA A 217 5.15 6.55 -9.47
N GLN A 218 5.26 7.23 -8.32
CA GLN A 218 5.61 8.66 -8.26
C GLN A 218 7.02 8.92 -8.82
N SER A 219 8.02 8.15 -8.35
CA SER A 219 9.40 8.28 -8.84
C SER A 219 9.51 8.01 -10.36
N GLU A 220 8.74 7.05 -10.89
CA GLU A 220 8.70 6.78 -12.32
C GLU A 220 8.09 7.94 -13.11
N ALA A 221 7.03 8.56 -12.59
CA ALA A 221 6.42 9.74 -13.21
C ALA A 221 7.40 10.94 -13.23
N GLU A 222 8.11 11.20 -12.14
CA GLU A 222 9.15 12.24 -12.07
C GLU A 222 10.29 11.99 -13.06
N LEU A 223 10.76 10.75 -13.16
CA LEU A 223 11.80 10.37 -14.14
C LEU A 223 11.32 10.56 -15.58
N ARG A 224 10.05 10.27 -15.89
CA ARG A 224 9.47 10.53 -17.22
C ARG A 224 9.44 12.03 -17.54
N ILE A 225 9.04 12.87 -16.60
CA ILE A 225 9.03 14.33 -16.78
C ILE A 225 10.46 14.84 -17.05
N ARG A 226 11.44 14.39 -16.26
CA ARG A 226 12.84 14.78 -16.45
C ARG A 226 13.42 14.28 -17.77
N ALA A 227 13.09 13.06 -18.19
CA ALA A 227 13.51 12.53 -19.49
C ALA A 227 12.97 13.37 -20.65
N GLN A 228 11.72 13.84 -20.55
CA GLN A 228 11.15 14.78 -21.53
C GLN A 228 11.86 16.14 -21.53
N GLN A 229 12.20 16.68 -20.35
CA GLN A 229 12.98 17.90 -20.23
C GLN A 229 14.37 17.78 -20.86
N ILE A 230 15.08 16.67 -20.61
CA ILE A 230 16.39 16.39 -21.21
C ILE A 230 16.26 16.34 -22.73
N LYS A 231 15.24 15.66 -23.27
CA LYS A 231 15.01 15.58 -24.71
C LYS A 231 14.80 16.96 -25.35
N LEU A 232 14.01 17.83 -24.71
CA LEU A 232 13.80 19.21 -25.16
C LEU A 232 15.11 20.01 -25.17
N LEU A 233 15.91 19.89 -24.11
CA LEU A 233 17.23 20.53 -24.03
C LEU A 233 18.22 20.00 -25.08
N GLU A 234 18.21 18.71 -25.37
CA GLU A 234 19.02 18.10 -26.43
C GLU A 234 18.63 18.63 -27.83
N GLU A 235 17.33 18.76 -28.09
CA GLU A 235 16.80 19.35 -29.33
C GLU A 235 17.16 20.84 -29.46
N GLU A 236 17.11 21.60 -28.37
CA GLU A 236 17.58 23.00 -28.35
C GLU A 236 19.08 23.10 -28.59
N CYS A 237 19.89 22.27 -27.93
CA CYS A 237 21.32 22.20 -28.16
C CYS A 237 21.66 21.81 -29.61
N ALA A 238 20.89 20.89 -30.22
CA ALA A 238 21.05 20.52 -31.62
C ALA A 238 20.72 21.70 -32.56
N ARG A 239 19.65 22.44 -32.29
CA ARG A 239 19.30 23.67 -33.03
C ARG A 239 20.39 24.74 -32.89
N ALA A 240 20.89 24.98 -31.69
CA ALA A 240 21.98 25.93 -31.45
C ALA A 240 23.26 25.55 -32.22
N ARG A 241 23.63 24.26 -32.23
CA ARG A 241 24.77 23.75 -33.01
C ARG A 241 24.57 23.95 -34.53
N ALA A 242 23.39 23.68 -35.05
CA ALA A 242 23.08 23.88 -36.48
C ALA A 242 23.16 25.37 -36.88
N ASN A 243 22.64 26.26 -36.03
CA ASN A 243 22.73 27.71 -36.23
C ASN A 243 24.19 28.17 -36.22
N TYR A 244 25.00 27.68 -35.27
CA TYR A 244 26.43 27.99 -35.22
C TYR A 244 27.18 27.57 -36.49
N ILE A 245 26.94 26.34 -36.99
CA ILE A 245 27.54 25.87 -38.24
C ILE A 245 27.17 26.78 -39.41
N THR A 246 25.89 27.17 -39.52
CA THR A 246 25.39 28.05 -40.58
C THR A 246 26.08 29.43 -40.53
N ILE A 247 26.20 30.02 -39.34
CA ILE A 247 26.88 31.31 -39.14
C ILE A 247 28.36 31.20 -39.50
N ARG A 248 29.03 30.14 -39.03
CA ARG A 248 30.44 29.88 -39.32
C ARG A 248 30.68 29.75 -40.82
N ASP A 249 29.85 28.99 -41.53
CA ASP A 249 30.01 28.76 -42.96
C ASP A 249 29.76 30.05 -43.77
N ARG A 250 28.79 30.89 -43.37
CA ARG A 250 28.62 32.24 -43.93
C ARG A 250 29.86 33.10 -43.73
N ILE A 251 30.45 33.10 -42.52
CA ILE A 251 31.69 33.84 -42.23
C ILE A 251 32.84 33.36 -43.13
N PHE A 252 33.00 32.04 -43.32
CA PHE A 252 34.01 31.49 -44.21
C PHE A 252 33.79 31.89 -45.68
N GLN A 253 32.54 31.88 -46.16
CA GLN A 253 32.23 32.35 -47.51
C GLN A 253 32.61 33.82 -47.70
N TYR A 254 32.26 34.70 -46.75
CA TYR A 254 32.66 36.11 -46.81
C TYR A 254 34.18 36.29 -46.79
N ALA A 255 34.91 35.54 -45.96
CA ALA A 255 36.37 35.59 -45.93
C ALA A 255 36.99 35.11 -47.25
N LYS A 256 36.39 34.13 -47.92
CA LYS A 256 36.84 33.67 -49.24
C LYS A 256 36.64 34.73 -50.32
N PHE A 257 35.49 35.41 -50.34
CA PHE A 257 35.24 36.54 -51.24
C PHE A 257 36.26 37.67 -51.06
N GLU A 258 36.68 37.97 -49.83
CA GLU A 258 37.71 38.99 -49.58
C GLU A 258 39.07 38.64 -50.20
N ASN A 259 39.47 37.37 -50.22
CA ASN A 259 40.76 36.95 -50.78
C ASN A 259 40.76 36.91 -52.32
N GLU A 260 39.61 36.64 -52.95
CA GLU A 260 39.48 36.60 -54.41
C GLU A 260 39.48 37.99 -55.06
N ASP A 261 38.94 39.02 -54.38
CA ASP A 261 39.01 40.41 -54.88
C ASP A 261 40.43 41.00 -54.76
N HIS A 262 41.18 40.66 -53.71
CA HIS A 262 42.56 41.15 -53.55
C HIS A 262 43.54 40.53 -54.56
N THR A 263 43.31 39.28 -54.98
CA THR A 263 44.17 38.62 -55.98
C THR A 263 43.97 39.15 -57.40
N LYS A 264 42.74 39.52 -57.78
CA LYS A 264 42.46 40.14 -59.09
C LYS A 264 43.01 41.57 -59.22
N SER A 265 43.05 42.33 -58.13
CA SER A 265 43.58 43.70 -58.15
C SER A 265 45.11 43.75 -58.30
N ILE A 266 45.83 42.73 -57.81
CA ILE A 266 47.31 42.68 -57.85
C ILE A 266 47.84 42.25 -59.24
N THR A 267 47.11 41.42 -59.97
CA THR A 267 47.57 40.89 -61.28
C THR A 267 47.37 41.83 -62.47
N SER A 268 46.85 43.04 -62.29
CA SER A 268 46.65 44.02 -63.38
C SER A 268 47.70 45.14 -63.43
N LEU A 269 48.69 45.13 -62.52
CA LEU A 269 49.83 46.05 -62.55
C LEU A 269 50.91 45.50 -63.50
N ASP A 270 50.67 45.62 -64.81
CA ASP A 270 51.72 45.44 -65.82
C ASP A 270 52.77 46.55 -65.67
N PHE A 271 53.96 46.12 -65.27
CA PHE A 271 55.11 46.96 -64.96
C PHE A 271 55.82 47.39 -66.25
N THR A 272 55.21 48.26 -67.05
CA THR A 272 55.92 48.92 -68.15
C THR A 272 56.64 50.16 -67.62
N SER A 273 57.97 50.08 -67.59
CA SER A 273 58.95 51.14 -67.31
C SER A 273 58.47 52.55 -67.67
N ARG A 274 58.30 53.44 -66.68
CA ARG A 274 57.98 54.84 -66.95
C ARG A 274 58.56 55.81 -65.91
N ASP A 275 58.98 56.95 -66.44
CA ASP A 275 59.85 57.97 -65.88
C ASP A 275 59.46 58.56 -64.50
N SER A 276 60.50 58.91 -63.76
CA SER A 276 60.55 59.20 -62.32
C SER A 276 60.09 60.60 -61.88
N HIS A 277 59.31 61.34 -62.68
CA HIS A 277 58.94 62.74 -62.34
C HIS A 277 57.44 63.06 -62.26
N THR A 278 56.57 62.04 -62.25
CA THR A 278 55.11 62.23 -62.06
C THR A 278 54.53 61.38 -60.92
N VAL A 279 55.38 60.86 -60.04
CA VAL A 279 55.03 59.81 -59.07
C VAL A 279 54.31 60.33 -57.81
N SER A 280 54.55 61.58 -57.37
CA SER A 280 53.97 62.07 -56.11
C SER A 280 52.47 62.37 -56.16
N GLN A 281 51.88 62.73 -57.31
CA GLN A 281 50.43 62.98 -57.40
C GLN A 281 49.61 61.71 -57.65
N GLN A 282 50.23 60.64 -58.17
CA GLN A 282 49.54 59.36 -58.36
C GLN A 282 49.43 58.57 -57.06
N THR A 283 50.38 58.72 -56.12
CA THR A 283 50.33 58.03 -54.82
C THR A 283 49.23 58.55 -53.89
N GLU A 284 48.94 59.86 -53.89
CA GLU A 284 47.85 60.42 -53.06
C GLU A 284 46.46 59.97 -53.54
N ASN A 285 46.22 59.93 -54.85
CA ASN A 285 44.96 59.44 -55.39
C ASN A 285 44.77 57.92 -55.12
N GLN A 286 45.86 57.16 -55.13
CA GLN A 286 45.81 55.72 -54.87
C GLN A 286 45.55 55.40 -53.39
N GLU A 287 46.07 56.21 -52.45
CA GLU A 287 45.72 56.08 -51.02
C GLU A 287 44.26 56.45 -50.74
N GLN A 288 43.70 57.42 -51.47
CA GLN A 288 42.31 57.82 -51.32
C GLN A 288 41.34 56.71 -51.78
N ASP A 289 41.61 56.07 -52.92
CA ASP A 289 40.82 54.93 -53.42
C ASP A 289 40.90 53.70 -52.48
N ILE A 290 42.07 53.46 -51.87
CA ILE A 290 42.25 52.37 -50.89
C ILE A 290 41.45 52.65 -49.62
N ASN A 291 41.44 53.89 -49.13
CA ASN A 291 40.69 54.26 -47.94
C ASN A 291 39.17 54.18 -48.18
N GLU A 292 38.69 54.61 -49.35
CA GLU A 292 37.27 54.54 -49.71
C GLU A 292 36.81 53.07 -49.84
N ALA A 293 37.62 52.21 -50.46
CA ALA A 293 37.35 50.77 -50.53
C ALA A 293 37.36 50.08 -49.15
N GLN A 294 38.23 50.51 -48.23
CA GLN A 294 38.25 50.00 -46.85
C GLN A 294 37.01 50.42 -46.05
N ASP A 295 36.52 51.65 -46.23
CA ASP A 295 35.31 52.11 -45.56
C ASP A 295 34.06 51.41 -46.07
N ASP A 296 33.98 51.18 -47.39
CA ASP A 296 32.89 50.42 -48.00
C ASP A 296 32.89 48.95 -47.52
N LYS A 297 34.08 48.36 -47.34
CA LYS A 297 34.26 47.03 -46.74
C LYS A 297 33.79 47.00 -45.29
N LYS A 298 34.16 48.00 -44.48
CA LYS A 298 33.76 48.13 -43.08
C LYS A 298 32.24 48.26 -42.95
N LYS A 299 31.62 49.02 -43.86
CA LYS A 299 30.17 49.23 -43.93
C LYS A 299 29.43 47.94 -44.28
N LYS A 300 29.86 47.21 -45.31
CA LYS A 300 29.29 45.89 -45.68
C LYS A 300 29.43 44.87 -44.55
N MET A 301 30.60 44.82 -43.89
CA MET A 301 30.85 43.95 -42.75
C MET A 301 29.92 44.24 -41.57
N LYS A 302 29.70 45.52 -41.27
CA LYS A 302 28.78 45.97 -40.23
C LYS A 302 27.34 45.54 -40.53
N THR A 303 26.88 45.71 -41.77
CA THR A 303 25.54 45.25 -42.18
C THR A 303 25.35 43.75 -42.02
N VAL A 304 26.36 42.94 -42.38
CA VAL A 304 26.29 41.47 -42.20
C VAL A 304 26.21 41.09 -40.72
N LEU A 305 26.95 41.80 -39.85
CA LEU A 305 26.89 41.57 -38.40
C LEU A 305 25.51 41.92 -37.82
N GLU A 306 24.92 43.04 -38.23
CA GLU A 306 23.58 43.44 -37.80
C GLU A 306 22.52 42.42 -38.22
N VAL A 307 22.62 41.83 -39.42
CA VAL A 307 21.71 40.76 -39.87
C VAL A 307 21.87 39.49 -39.04
N ILE A 308 23.10 39.06 -38.75
CA ILE A 308 23.35 37.87 -37.93
C ILE A 308 22.85 38.07 -36.50
N GLU A 309 23.08 39.25 -35.92
CA GLU A 309 22.66 39.57 -34.56
C GLU A 309 21.13 39.65 -34.44
N HIS A 310 20.46 40.15 -35.48
CA HIS A 310 18.99 40.11 -35.58
C HIS A 310 18.46 38.67 -35.69
N GLU A 311 19.00 37.83 -36.59
CA GLU A 311 18.58 36.42 -36.74
C GLU A 311 18.78 35.61 -35.44
N LEU A 312 19.90 35.81 -34.73
CA LEU A 312 20.17 35.17 -33.44
C LEU A 312 19.17 35.61 -32.36
N LYS A 313 18.85 36.90 -32.29
CA LYS A 313 17.84 37.43 -31.35
C LYS A 313 16.45 36.87 -31.65
N SER A 314 16.09 36.75 -32.93
CA SER A 314 14.83 36.17 -33.35
C SER A 314 14.72 34.69 -32.98
N ALA A 315 15.76 33.89 -33.27
CA ALA A 315 15.76 32.45 -32.98
C ALA A 315 15.75 32.13 -31.47
N SER A 316 16.48 32.90 -30.67
CA SER A 316 16.48 32.78 -29.20
C SER A 316 15.12 33.21 -28.61
N GLY A 317 14.54 34.28 -29.13
CA GLY A 317 13.22 34.77 -28.71
C GLY A 317 12.11 33.76 -28.97
N GLU A 318 12.11 33.10 -30.13
CA GLU A 318 11.08 32.14 -30.52
C GLU A 318 11.06 30.88 -29.66
N SER A 319 12.22 30.28 -29.32
CA SER A 319 12.26 29.06 -28.49
C SER A 319 11.88 29.35 -27.04
N SER A 320 12.33 30.49 -26.48
CA SER A 320 11.93 30.93 -25.14
C SER A 320 10.45 31.31 -25.08
N ALA A 321 9.90 31.90 -26.14
CA ALA A 321 8.48 32.20 -26.25
C ALA A 321 7.64 30.91 -26.26
N LEU A 322 8.02 29.91 -27.06
CA LEU A 322 7.30 28.63 -27.11
C LEU A 322 7.29 27.89 -25.76
N ALA A 323 8.41 27.87 -25.04
CA ALA A 323 8.47 27.27 -23.71
C ALA A 323 7.63 28.05 -22.67
N ARG A 324 7.65 29.39 -22.75
CA ARG A 324 6.79 30.27 -21.94
C ARG A 324 5.31 30.14 -22.27
N ASP A 325 4.99 29.79 -23.51
CA ASP A 325 3.62 29.56 -23.95
C ASP A 325 3.15 28.16 -23.58
N ALA A 326 4.04 27.17 -23.42
CA ALA A 326 3.65 25.81 -23.05
C ALA A 326 3.23 25.65 -21.58
N PHE A 327 3.74 26.49 -20.68
CA PHE A 327 3.52 26.38 -19.24
C PHE A 327 3.06 27.69 -18.60
N VAL A 328 2.29 27.57 -17.53
CA VAL A 328 1.82 28.69 -16.70
C VAL A 328 2.34 28.48 -15.28
N ALA A 329 2.99 29.51 -14.72
CA ALA A 329 3.37 29.52 -13.32
C ALA A 329 2.13 29.89 -12.48
N VAL A 330 1.63 28.94 -11.69
CA VAL A 330 0.45 29.14 -10.85
C VAL A 330 0.89 29.28 -9.39
N ARG A 331 0.57 30.43 -8.79
CA ARG A 331 0.79 30.69 -7.36
C ARG A 331 -0.52 30.55 -6.61
N PHE A 332 -0.63 29.54 -5.78
CA PHE A 332 -1.76 29.34 -4.88
C PHE A 332 -1.46 29.96 -3.53
N THR A 333 -2.29 30.88 -3.08
CA THR A 333 -2.20 31.47 -1.76
C THR A 333 -3.46 31.18 -0.98
N LEU A 334 -3.31 30.77 0.28
CA LEU A 334 -4.42 30.37 1.15
C LEU A 334 -4.33 31.10 2.48
N SER A 335 -5.43 31.76 2.85
CA SER A 335 -5.58 32.49 4.12
C SER A 335 -6.60 31.81 5.04
N ASN A 336 -6.74 32.32 6.28
CA ASN A 336 -7.60 31.75 7.34
C ASN A 336 -7.18 30.33 7.79
N VAL A 337 -5.87 30.08 7.86
CA VAL A 337 -5.28 28.76 8.14
C VAL A 337 -4.41 28.73 9.40
N ARG A 338 -4.46 29.79 10.22
CA ARG A 338 -3.66 29.94 11.45
C ARG A 338 -3.77 28.73 12.38
N GLY A 339 -4.99 28.21 12.59
CA GLY A 339 -5.22 27.09 13.49
C GLY A 339 -4.49 25.81 13.07
N PHE A 340 -4.39 25.54 11.76
CA PHE A 340 -3.67 24.39 11.23
C PHE A 340 -2.16 24.53 11.48
N VAL A 341 -1.61 25.72 11.20
CA VAL A 341 -0.19 26.01 11.43
C VAL A 341 0.20 25.92 12.92
N GLU A 342 -0.64 26.44 13.81
CA GLU A 342 -0.41 26.36 15.27
C GLU A 342 -0.41 24.92 15.79
N ARG A 343 -1.27 24.06 15.22
CA ARG A 343 -1.29 22.62 15.50
C ARG A 343 -0.21 21.84 14.76
N ARG A 344 0.69 22.49 14.02
CA ARG A 344 1.73 21.85 13.20
C ARG A 344 1.16 20.85 12.20
N GLU A 345 -0.03 21.15 11.68
CA GLU A 345 -0.67 20.39 10.61
C GLU A 345 -0.20 20.93 9.26
N THR A 346 -0.06 20.06 8.28
CA THR A 346 0.42 20.44 6.95
C THR A 346 -0.77 20.67 6.03
N VAL A 347 -0.83 21.82 5.37
CA VAL A 347 -1.87 22.10 4.36
C VAL A 347 -1.32 21.77 2.99
N HIS A 348 -2.12 21.05 2.21
CA HIS A 348 -1.81 20.58 0.88
C HIS A 348 -2.81 21.15 -0.13
N ILE A 349 -2.37 21.33 -1.38
CA ILE A 349 -3.26 21.62 -2.51
C ILE A 349 -3.38 20.39 -3.39
N VAL A 350 -4.59 19.86 -3.54
CA VAL A 350 -4.86 18.62 -4.27
C VAL A 350 -5.78 18.93 -5.45
N GLY A 351 -5.55 18.33 -6.61
CA GLY A 351 -6.39 18.61 -7.78
C GLY A 351 -6.36 17.53 -8.85
N SER A 352 -7.10 17.76 -9.92
CA SER A 352 -7.31 16.82 -11.03
C SER A 352 -6.08 16.60 -11.92
N ASP A 353 -5.13 17.53 -11.91
CA ASP A 353 -3.89 17.42 -12.69
C ASP A 353 -2.81 16.63 -11.94
N THR A 354 -1.89 16.01 -12.69
CA THR A 354 -0.79 15.22 -12.10
C THR A 354 0.16 16.07 -11.26
N VAL A 355 0.36 17.35 -11.58
CA VAL A 355 1.17 18.29 -10.79
C VAL A 355 0.52 18.56 -9.42
N LEU A 356 -0.81 18.45 -9.33
CA LEU A 356 -1.57 18.57 -8.08
C LEU A 356 -1.93 17.19 -7.48
N GLY A 357 -1.28 16.13 -7.95
CA GLY A 357 -1.40 14.78 -7.40
C GLY A 357 -2.60 13.97 -7.88
N ASN A 358 -3.41 14.43 -8.83
CA ASN A 358 -4.59 13.70 -9.35
C ASN A 358 -5.50 13.17 -8.21
N TRP A 359 -5.92 14.07 -7.31
CA TRP A 359 -6.71 13.79 -6.10
C TRP A 359 -6.03 12.89 -5.05
N ASN A 360 -4.73 12.63 -5.19
CA ASN A 360 -3.93 11.90 -4.21
C ASN A 360 -3.13 12.85 -3.31
N LEU A 361 -3.50 12.93 -2.03
CA LEU A 361 -2.85 13.83 -1.07
C LEU A 361 -1.34 13.59 -0.91
N THR A 362 -0.91 12.33 -0.93
CA THR A 362 0.52 12.01 -0.76
C THR A 362 1.38 12.42 -1.96
N ALA A 363 0.74 12.66 -3.12
CA ALA A 363 1.37 13.16 -4.33
C ALA A 363 1.18 14.67 -4.49
N SER A 364 0.47 15.31 -3.55
CA SER A 364 0.04 16.68 -3.68
C SER A 364 1.08 17.65 -3.08
N PRO A 365 1.24 18.85 -3.67
CA PRO A 365 2.18 19.84 -3.13
C PRO A 365 1.77 20.35 -1.74
N ALA A 366 2.71 20.26 -0.79
CA ALA A 366 2.57 20.90 0.52
C ALA A 366 2.76 22.43 0.41
N MET A 367 1.88 23.18 1.07
CA MET A 367 1.96 24.64 1.12
C MET A 367 2.91 25.11 2.22
N LYS A 368 3.59 26.24 1.98
CA LYS A 368 4.57 26.83 2.89
C LYS A 368 4.09 28.16 3.43
N VAL A 369 4.42 28.48 4.68
CA VAL A 369 4.12 29.79 5.28
C VAL A 369 4.96 30.86 4.57
N VAL A 370 4.31 31.84 3.95
CA VAL A 370 5.00 32.97 3.30
C VAL A 370 4.76 34.28 4.04
N ARG A 371 3.62 34.41 4.74
CA ARG A 371 3.33 35.57 5.59
C ARG A 371 2.72 35.13 6.91
N SER A 372 3.23 35.69 7.99
CA SER A 372 2.67 35.52 9.34
C SER A 372 2.76 36.89 10.04
N THR A 373 1.64 37.60 10.14
CA THR A 373 1.58 38.96 10.69
C THR A 373 0.33 39.13 11.54
N GLY A 374 0.52 39.36 12.85
CA GLY A 374 -0.60 39.48 13.78
C GLY A 374 -1.46 38.22 13.72
N SER A 375 -2.77 38.35 13.57
CA SER A 375 -3.70 37.21 13.46
C SER A 375 -3.70 36.52 12.09
N ASP A 376 -3.07 37.10 11.07
CA ASP A 376 -3.15 36.60 9.69
C ASP A 376 -1.96 35.71 9.32
N VAL A 377 -2.27 34.56 8.73
CA VAL A 377 -1.30 33.58 8.23
C VAL A 377 -1.69 33.20 6.81
N VAL A 378 -0.75 33.38 5.89
CA VAL A 378 -0.91 33.03 4.47
C VAL A 378 0.08 31.94 4.11
N LEU A 379 -0.46 30.84 3.60
CA LEU A 379 0.29 29.75 3.00
C LEU A 379 0.39 29.94 1.49
N CYS A 380 1.45 29.44 0.88
CA CYS A 380 1.71 29.52 -0.55
C CYS A 380 2.23 28.20 -1.11
N ALA A 381 1.79 27.85 -2.30
CA ALA A 381 2.42 26.85 -3.17
C ALA A 381 2.57 27.43 -4.57
N GLU A 382 3.75 27.28 -5.17
CA GLU A 382 4.02 27.67 -6.55
C GLU A 382 4.27 26.41 -7.37
N VAL A 383 3.53 26.25 -8.46
CA VAL A 383 3.65 25.10 -9.36
C VAL A 383 3.69 25.56 -10.81
N LEU A 384 4.40 24.80 -11.64
CA LEU A 384 4.45 25.02 -13.08
C LEU A 384 3.50 24.03 -13.76
N MET A 385 2.45 24.55 -14.39
CA MET A 385 1.39 23.72 -14.98
C MET A 385 1.37 23.81 -16.50
N PRO A 386 1.05 22.72 -17.22
CA PRO A 386 0.85 22.79 -18.67
C PRO A 386 -0.34 23.70 -19.00
N ARG A 387 -0.18 24.58 -20.00
CA ARG A 387 -1.26 25.46 -20.48
C ARG A 387 -2.44 24.69 -21.08
N ALA A 388 -2.21 23.46 -21.56
CA ALA A 388 -3.23 22.62 -22.19
C ALA A 388 -4.29 22.07 -21.21
N VAL A 389 -4.17 22.35 -19.91
CA VAL A 389 -5.12 21.87 -18.89
C VAL A 389 -6.37 22.76 -18.88
N ALA A 390 -7.42 22.30 -19.55
CA ALA A 390 -8.75 22.90 -19.45
C ALA A 390 -9.47 22.40 -18.19
N ASN A 391 -10.20 23.30 -17.50
CA ASN A 391 -11.01 22.98 -16.32
C ASN A 391 -10.22 22.25 -15.21
N LEU A 392 -9.09 22.81 -14.80
CA LEU A 392 -8.38 22.34 -13.62
C LEU A 392 -9.28 22.43 -12.39
N GLU A 393 -9.54 21.32 -11.74
CA GLU A 393 -10.24 21.29 -10.46
C GLU A 393 -9.24 21.09 -9.32
N TYR A 394 -9.42 21.80 -8.22
CA TYR A 394 -8.58 21.65 -7.04
C TYR A 394 -9.31 21.96 -5.74
N LYS A 395 -8.71 21.52 -4.64
CA LYS A 395 -9.21 21.66 -3.29
C LYS A 395 -8.08 21.61 -2.28
N TYR A 396 -8.24 22.31 -1.16
CA TYR A 396 -7.29 22.27 -0.06
C TYR A 396 -7.62 21.14 0.92
N ALA A 397 -6.57 20.52 1.46
CA ALA A 397 -6.69 19.50 2.49
C ALA A 397 -5.63 19.71 3.58
N VAL A 398 -5.97 19.34 4.81
CA VAL A 398 -5.09 19.41 5.98
C VAL A 398 -4.75 18.00 6.42
N GLU A 399 -3.46 17.72 6.56
CA GLU A 399 -2.92 16.53 7.18
C GLU A 399 -2.78 16.76 8.69
N CYS A 400 -3.63 16.07 9.45
CA CYS A 400 -3.65 16.09 10.90
C CYS A 400 -2.46 15.28 11.48
N GLN A 401 -2.12 15.53 12.74
CA GLN A 401 -1.01 14.84 13.41
C GLN A 401 -1.21 13.31 13.55
N ASP A 402 -2.45 12.85 13.48
CA ASP A 402 -2.84 11.44 13.51
C ASP A 402 -2.87 10.79 12.12
N SER A 403 -2.32 11.48 11.11
CA SER A 403 -2.33 11.07 9.69
C SER A 403 -3.74 10.95 9.10
N THR A 404 -4.77 11.54 9.74
CA THR A 404 -6.07 11.75 9.11
C THR A 404 -6.07 13.01 8.26
N PHE A 405 -7.05 13.10 7.35
CA PHE A 405 -7.14 14.22 6.42
C PHE A 405 -8.48 14.94 6.55
N MET A 406 -8.42 16.26 6.64
CA MET A 406 -9.57 17.15 6.61
C MET A 406 -9.60 17.92 5.30
N TRP A 407 -10.69 17.80 4.55
CA TRP A 407 -10.91 18.57 3.32
C TRP A 407 -11.63 19.88 3.62
N GLU A 408 -11.37 20.93 2.83
CA GLU A 408 -12.20 22.13 2.92
C GLU A 408 -13.67 21.82 2.56
N SER A 409 -14.59 22.62 3.05
CA SER A 409 -16.02 22.50 2.78
C SER A 409 -16.37 23.00 1.36
N GLY A 410 -17.48 22.51 0.80
CA GLY A 410 -18.04 23.00 -0.47
C GLY A 410 -17.54 22.28 -1.74
N SER A 411 -17.92 22.84 -2.89
CA SER A 411 -17.55 22.34 -4.22
C SER A 411 -16.07 22.55 -4.54
N ASN A 412 -15.54 21.77 -5.48
CA ASN A 412 -14.18 21.96 -5.99
C ASN A 412 -14.02 23.36 -6.58
N ARG A 413 -12.85 23.95 -6.37
CA ARG A 413 -12.44 25.18 -7.04
C ARG A 413 -12.04 24.83 -8.47
N CYS A 414 -12.33 25.69 -9.42
CA CYS A 414 -12.01 25.45 -10.83
C CYS A 414 -11.21 26.60 -11.43
N PHE A 415 -10.28 26.25 -12.33
CA PHE A 415 -9.42 27.17 -13.05
C PHE A 415 -9.32 26.75 -14.52
N ASP A 416 -9.27 27.71 -15.45
CA ASP A 416 -8.94 27.42 -16.84
C ASP A 416 -7.58 28.02 -17.18
N LEU A 417 -6.65 27.17 -17.63
CA LEU A 417 -5.29 27.58 -17.93
C LEU A 417 -5.06 27.84 -19.41
N THR A 418 -5.98 27.50 -20.31
CA THR A 418 -5.77 27.61 -21.76
C THR A 418 -5.43 29.05 -22.18
N ASP A 419 -6.16 30.01 -21.63
CA ASP A 419 -6.05 31.44 -21.96
C ASP A 419 -5.36 32.28 -20.86
N ALA A 420 -4.75 31.62 -19.86
CA ALA A 420 -4.15 32.33 -18.72
C ALA A 420 -2.89 33.13 -19.13
N PRO A 421 -2.54 34.24 -18.46
CA PRO A 421 -1.20 34.81 -18.59
C PRO A 421 -0.09 33.79 -18.25
N SER A 422 1.18 34.10 -18.56
CA SER A 422 2.31 33.21 -18.24
C SER A 422 2.51 32.98 -16.74
N SER A 423 1.94 33.84 -15.89
CA SER A 423 1.80 33.61 -14.46
C SER A 423 0.44 34.05 -13.94
N ILE A 424 -0.11 33.27 -13.02
CA ILE A 424 -1.39 33.56 -12.39
C ILE A 424 -1.34 33.30 -10.89
N GLU A 425 -2.13 34.06 -10.14
CA GLU A 425 -2.24 33.92 -8.69
C GLU A 425 -3.68 33.60 -8.29
N ALA A 426 -3.88 32.44 -7.67
CA ALA A 426 -5.10 32.06 -6.98
C ALA A 426 -5.02 32.55 -5.53
N ARG A 427 -5.96 33.42 -5.14
CA ARG A 427 -6.04 33.98 -3.78
C ARG A 427 -7.27 33.44 -3.08
N ASP A 428 -7.05 32.40 -2.29
CA ASP A 428 -8.09 31.62 -1.67
C ASP A 428 -8.16 31.84 -0.15
N VAL A 429 -9.33 31.54 0.40
CA VAL A 429 -9.63 31.55 1.83
C VAL A 429 -10.14 30.16 2.19
N TRP A 430 -9.60 29.55 3.24
CA TRP A 430 -10.03 28.24 3.68
C TRP A 430 -11.52 28.25 4.07
N HIS A 431 -12.28 27.28 3.56
CA HIS A 431 -13.67 27.04 3.93
C HIS A 431 -13.73 25.89 4.95
N GLY A 432 -13.95 26.23 6.22
CA GLY A 432 -14.03 25.28 7.34
C GLY A 432 -15.35 24.54 7.43
#